data_AF-A0A2M7QLB6-F1
#
_entry.id   AF-A0A2M7QLB6-F1
#
_cell.length_a   1.000
_cell.length_b   1.000
_cell.length_c   1.000
_cell.angle_alpha   90.00
_cell.angle_beta   90.00
_cell.angle_gamma   90.00
#
_symmetry.space_group_name_H-M   'P 1'
#
loop_
_entity.id
_entity.type
_entity.pdbx_description
1 polymer ?
#
loop_
_entity_poly.entity_id
_entity_poly.type
_entity_poly.pdbx_seq_one_letter_code
_entity_poly.pdbx_strand_id
1 'polypeptide(L)'
;VRVYGLGTVEARIVSKIGFEVGAALVELAADSNDRVARGQVLARLHTAEQEARVARARAALLAAGAGVGKAQAGVARAGAVLAQRETA
;
A
#
# COMPACT_ATOMS: atom_id res chain seq x y z
N VAL A 1 -49.90 18.97 31.05
CA VAL A 1 -50.11 18.07 29.89
C VAL A 1 -48.87 17.19 29.73
N ARG A 2 -49.00 15.86 29.82
CA ARG A 2 -47.87 14.92 29.57
C ARG A 2 -48.06 14.34 28.17
N VAL A 3 -47.07 14.53 27.32
CA VAL A 3 -47.06 14.03 25.94
C VAL A 3 -46.09 12.86 25.89
N TYR A 4 -46.57 11.68 25.51
CA TYR A 4 -45.75 10.51 25.26
C TYR A 4 -45.52 10.42 23.76
N GLY A 5 -44.32 10.78 23.31
CA GLY A 5 -43.89 10.58 21.93
C GLY A 5 -43.21 9.22 21.80
N LEU A 6 -43.67 8.39 20.87
CA LEU A 6 -42.96 7.18 20.47
C LEU A 6 -41.77 7.60 19.60
N GLY A 7 -40.58 7.68 20.20
CA GLY A 7 -39.33 7.94 19.50
C GLY A 7 -38.47 6.68 19.46
N THR A 8 -37.80 6.44 18.33
CA THR A 8 -36.78 5.39 18.21
C THR A 8 -35.40 5.95 18.50
N VAL A 9 -34.56 5.17 19.21
CA VAL A 9 -33.16 5.52 19.43
C VAL A 9 -32.34 4.86 18.34
N GLU A 10 -31.62 5.66 17.56
CA GLU A 10 -30.75 5.19 16.50
C GLU A 10 -29.29 5.56 16.78
N ALA A 11 -28.37 4.83 16.15
CA ALA A 11 -26.95 5.11 16.28
C ALA A 11 -26.63 6.47 15.64
N ARG A 12 -25.89 7.32 16.35
CA ARG A 12 -25.46 8.64 15.83
C ARG A 12 -24.63 8.51 14.55
N ILE A 13 -23.78 7.48 14.47
CA ILE A 13 -22.93 7.19 13.32
C ILE A 13 -22.94 5.67 13.11
N VAL A 14 -23.20 5.25 11.87
CA VAL A 14 -23.10 3.85 11.46
C VAL A 14 -21.95 3.74 10.47
N SER A 15 -20.94 2.95 10.81
CA SER A 15 -19.80 2.67 9.93
C SER A 15 -19.87 1.23 9.44
N LYS A 16 -20.06 1.04 8.14
CA LYS A 16 -20.00 -0.27 7.49
C LYS A 16 -18.56 -0.51 7.05
N ILE A 17 -17.89 -1.44 7.72
CA ILE A 17 -16.50 -1.82 7.43
C ILE A 17 -16.44 -3.09 6.59
N GLY A 18 -15.43 -3.16 5.73
CA GLY A 18 -15.12 -4.32 4.90
C GLY A 18 -13.65 -4.28 4.49
N PHE A 19 -13.18 -5.32 3.82
CA PHE A 19 -11.80 -5.41 3.37
C PHE A 19 -11.66 -4.76 1.99
N GLU A 20 -10.69 -3.85 1.83
CA GLU A 20 -10.37 -3.22 0.54
C GLU A 20 -9.61 -4.16 -0.40
N VAL A 21 -8.95 -5.18 0.15
CA VAL A 21 -8.17 -6.16 -0.59
C VAL A 21 -8.67 -7.57 -0.33
N GLY A 22 -8.68 -8.38 -1.39
CA GLY A 22 -8.91 -9.82 -1.27
C GLY A 22 -7.70 -10.48 -0.59
N ALA A 23 -7.94 -11.16 0.52
CA ALA A 23 -6.98 -12.01 1.22
C ALA A 23 -7.71 -12.91 2.22
N ALA A 24 -7.09 -14.02 2.59
CA ALA A 24 -7.59 -14.87 3.66
C ALA A 24 -7.43 -14.17 5.03
N LEU A 25 -8.38 -14.37 5.94
CA LEU A 25 -8.26 -13.91 7.33
C LEU A 25 -7.25 -14.78 8.07
N VAL A 26 -6.31 -14.13 8.77
CA VAL A 26 -5.31 -14.78 9.63
C VAL A 26 -5.75 -14.70 11.09
N GLU A 27 -6.28 -13.56 11.49
CA GLU A 27 -6.68 -13.30 12.88
C GLU A 27 -7.90 -12.37 12.90
N LEU A 28 -8.82 -12.63 13.82
CA LEU A 28 -9.91 -11.75 14.17
C LEU A 28 -9.76 -11.36 15.64
N ALA A 29 -9.50 -10.09 15.90
CA ALA A 29 -9.12 -9.56 17.21
C ALA A 29 -10.26 -8.84 17.95
N ALA A 30 -11.42 -8.70 17.32
CA ALA A 30 -12.62 -8.13 17.92
C ALA A 30 -13.81 -9.04 17.63
N ASP A 31 -14.62 -9.33 18.66
CA ASP A 31 -15.85 -10.10 18.52
C ASP A 31 -17.07 -9.17 18.44
N SER A 32 -18.22 -9.76 18.12
CA SER A 32 -19.50 -9.08 18.08
C SER A 32 -19.85 -8.49 19.44
N ASN A 33 -20.23 -7.21 19.44
CA ASN A 33 -20.56 -6.39 20.62
C ASN A 33 -19.38 -5.88 21.44
N ASP A 34 -18.13 -6.12 21.01
CA ASP A 34 -16.98 -5.50 21.66
C ASP A 34 -16.94 -3.99 21.43
N ARG A 35 -16.52 -3.25 22.47
CA ARG A 35 -16.22 -1.82 22.35
C ARG A 35 -14.81 -1.66 21.82
N VAL A 36 -14.69 -1.06 20.64
CA VAL A 36 -13.41 -0.86 19.97
C VAL A 36 -13.03 0.62 19.90
N ALA A 37 -11.74 0.91 20.01
CA ALA A 37 -11.22 2.27 19.89
C ALA A 37 -10.90 2.62 18.42
N ARG A 38 -10.83 3.92 18.11
CA ARG A 38 -10.40 4.37 16.78
C ARG A 38 -8.98 3.89 16.50
N GLY A 39 -8.78 3.27 15.34
CA GLY A 39 -7.47 2.76 14.91
C GLY A 39 -7.08 1.40 15.51
N GLN A 40 -7.96 0.79 16.32
CA GLN A 40 -7.76 -0.57 16.80
C GLN A 40 -7.79 -1.56 15.62
N VAL A 41 -6.82 -2.47 15.59
CA VAL A 41 -6.80 -3.57 14.63
C VAL A 41 -7.94 -4.53 14.97
N LEU A 42 -8.89 -4.68 14.05
CA LEU A 42 -10.04 -5.58 14.22
C LEU A 42 -9.75 -6.97 13.65
N ALA A 43 -9.00 -7.05 12.55
CA ALA A 43 -8.62 -8.28 11.91
C ALA A 43 -7.29 -8.13 11.17
N ARG A 44 -6.56 -9.23 11.00
CA ARG A 44 -5.37 -9.31 10.15
C ARG A 44 -5.64 -10.21 8.96
N LEU A 45 -5.27 -9.72 7.78
CA LEU A 45 -5.34 -10.46 6.52
C LEU A 45 -3.98 -11.07 6.18
N HIS A 46 -4.00 -12.17 5.44
CA HIS A 46 -2.81 -12.84 4.97
C HIS A 46 -2.10 -11.99 3.92
N THR A 47 -0.81 -11.70 4.13
CA THR A 47 -0.07 -10.69 3.35
C THR A 47 0.79 -11.26 2.23
N ALA A 48 0.88 -12.59 2.07
CA ALA A 48 1.86 -13.20 1.16
C ALA A 48 1.74 -12.74 -0.31
N GLU A 49 0.52 -12.55 -0.83
CA GLU A 49 0.35 -12.07 -2.20
C GLU A 49 0.79 -10.61 -2.37
N GLN A 50 0.53 -9.80 -1.34
CA GLN A 50 0.87 -8.38 -1.29
C GLN A 50 2.39 -8.23 -1.17
N GLU A 51 3.01 -9.03 -0.29
CA GLU A 51 4.47 -9.11 -0.14
C GLU A 51 5.15 -9.58 -1.43
N ALA A 52 4.61 -10.60 -2.09
CA ALA A 52 5.13 -11.05 -3.38
C ALA A 52 5.04 -9.96 -4.45
N ARG A 53 3.95 -9.18 -4.49
CA ARG A 53 3.82 -8.02 -5.38
C ARG A 53 4.85 -6.95 -5.08
N VAL A 54 5.06 -6.62 -3.81
CA VAL A 54 6.08 -5.63 -3.38
C VAL A 54 7.48 -6.11 -3.74
N ALA A 55 7.80 -7.39 -3.53
CA ALA A 55 9.09 -7.97 -3.86
C ALA A 55 9.39 -7.87 -5.37
N ARG A 56 8.40 -8.20 -6.22
CA ARG A 56 8.52 -8.06 -7.68
C ARG A 56 8.74 -6.61 -8.10
N ALA A 57 7.99 -5.67 -7.52
CA ALA A 57 8.16 -4.25 -7.82
C ALA A 57 9.55 -3.73 -7.42
N ARG A 58 10.06 -4.15 -6.26
CA ARG A 58 11.43 -3.80 -5.81
C ARG A 58 12.49 -4.37 -6.75
N ALA A 59 12.34 -5.62 -7.20
CA ALA A 59 13.26 -6.23 -8.16
C ALA A 59 13.26 -5.46 -9.50
N ALA A 60 12.07 -5.08 -10.00
CA ALA A 60 11.94 -4.27 -11.22
C ALA A 60 12.62 -2.89 -11.07
N LEU A 61 12.48 -2.24 -9.92
CA LEU A 61 13.13 -0.97 -9.63
C LEU A 61 14.66 -1.08 -9.66
N LEU A 62 15.22 -2.13 -9.06
CA LEU A 62 16.67 -2.38 -9.07
C LEU A 62 17.19 -2.62 -10.49
N ALA A 63 16.47 -3.42 -11.28
CA ALA A 63 16.83 -3.67 -12.68
C ALA A 63 16.79 -2.39 -13.52
N ALA A 64 15.76 -1.56 -13.33
CA ALA A 64 15.66 -0.26 -14.00
C ALA A 64 16.80 0.67 -13.58
N GLY A 65 17.14 0.73 -12.29
CA GLY A 65 18.28 1.52 -11.80
C GLY A 65 19.61 1.09 -12.41
N ALA A 66 19.85 -0.21 -12.55
CA ALA A 66 21.04 -0.73 -13.24
C ALA A 66 21.04 -0.35 -14.74
N GLY A 67 19.87 -0.34 -15.37
CA GLY A 67 19.71 0.13 -16.76
C GLY A 67 20.09 1.61 -16.93
N VAL A 68 19.63 2.47 -16.03
CA VAL A 68 19.99 3.89 -16.00
C VAL A 68 21.51 4.07 -15.83
N GLY A 69 22.12 3.35 -14.88
CA GLY A 69 23.57 3.42 -14.67
C GLY A 69 24.37 3.00 -15.92
N LYS A 70 23.94 1.94 -16.63
CA LYS A 70 24.55 1.53 -17.90
C LYS A 70 24.40 2.60 -18.98
N ALA A 71 23.22 3.22 -19.09
CA ALA A 71 22.98 4.28 -20.07
C ALA A 71 23.88 5.50 -19.79
N GLN A 72 24.00 5.91 -18.53
CA GLN A 72 24.88 7.02 -18.12
C GLN A 72 26.35 6.72 -18.46
N ALA A 73 26.83 5.50 -18.17
CA ALA A 73 28.18 5.09 -18.53
C ALA A 73 28.40 5.08 -20.06
N GLY A 74 27.38 4.70 -20.83
CA GLY A 74 27.40 4.77 -22.30
C GLY A 74 27.55 6.19 -22.82
N VAL A 75 26.79 7.14 -22.27
CA VAL A 75 26.89 8.57 -22.61
C VAL A 75 28.27 9.12 -22.27
N ALA A 76 28.80 8.82 -21.08
CA ALA A 76 30.12 9.27 -20.66
C ALA A 76 31.22 8.76 -21.61
N ARG A 77 31.16 7.48 -22.02
CA ARG A 77 32.10 6.90 -22.98
C ARG A 77 31.99 7.56 -24.35
N ALA A 78 30.77 7.78 -24.85
CA ALA A 78 30.56 8.44 -26.14
C ALA A 78 31.13 9.87 -26.14
N GLY A 79 30.94 10.62 -25.05
CA GLY A 79 31.52 11.95 -24.87
C GLY A 79 33.05 11.93 -24.85
N ALA A 80 33.66 10.98 -24.16
CA ALA A 80 35.12 10.84 -24.12
C ALA A 80 35.71 10.52 -25.51
N VAL A 81 35.03 9.66 -26.29
CA VAL A 81 35.46 9.33 -27.67
C VAL A 81 35.34 10.55 -28.58
N LEU A 82 34.27 11.35 -28.44
CA LEU A 82 34.09 12.58 -29.21
C LEU A 82 35.21 13.58 -28.92
N ALA A 83 35.49 13.85 -27.64
CA ALA A 83 36.55 14.76 -27.23
C ALA A 83 37.93 14.33 -27.76
N GLN A 84 38.24 13.03 -27.73
CA GLN A 84 39.49 12.50 -28.29
C GLN A 84 39.61 12.75 -29.80
N ARG A 85 38.49 12.70 -30.54
CA ARG A 85 38.47 12.94 -32.00
C ARG A 85 38.57 14.42 -32.36
N GLU A 86 38.14 15.32 -31.49
CA GLU A 86 38.24 16.77 -31.71
C GLU A 86 39.66 17.29 -31.45
N THR A 87 40.44 16.61 -30.60
CA THR A 87 41.82 16.99 -30.28
C THR A 87 42.88 16.37 -31.19
N ALA A 88 42.50 15.47 -32.10
CA ALA A 88 43.38 14.76 -33.03
C ALA A 88 43.28 15.35 -34.44
#